data_AF-A0A956U355-F1
#
_entry.id   AF-A0A956U355-F1
#
_cell.length_a   1.000
_cell.length_b   1.000
_cell.length_c   1.000
_cell.angle_alpha   90.00
_cell.angle_beta   90.00
_cell.angle_gamma   90.00
#
_symmetry.space_group_name_H-M   'P 1'
#
loop_
_entity.id
_entity.type
_entity.pdbx_description
1 polymer ?
#
loop_
_entity_poly.entity_id
_entity_poly.type
_entity_poly.pdbx_seq_one_letter_code
_entity_poly.pdbx_strand_id
1 'polypeptide(L)'
;RSEARSAFGDDSVYVERFVEQPRHIEIQLIADSHGNVLHLFERECSIQRRHQKVIEEAPSGFISAKTRKKMGDVAIRIAKAVKYSGAGTIEFIMDQKQNFYFLEMNTRVQVEHPVTEMITGFDIVKWMIRIAAGEKLPFKQGDIEMNGHAVECRVYAEDPATNFMPSPGTIEYLSTPSGPGIRDDSAIYNGCEITSFYDPMLSKLIVWADTREAAIDRMAAALKDYIVLGVKTNIGFLRRVMADEEFRQCKIDTGYIERHPELINPGERDIKPALIAAAIAMENSTVSGPQSQAAAASNWKLFARRVGVTRSPLA
;
A
#
# COMPACT_ATOMS: atom_id res chain seq x y z
N ARG A 1 26.36 -18.53 -3.09
CA ARG A 1 26.17 -19.65 -4.05
C ARG A 1 25.03 -20.58 -3.66
N SER A 2 24.93 -21.03 -2.40
CA SER A 2 23.83 -21.89 -1.92
C SER A 2 22.43 -21.29 -2.15
N GLU A 3 22.23 -20.01 -1.78
CA GLU A 3 20.90 -19.37 -1.84
C GLU A 3 20.42 -19.06 -3.27
N ALA A 4 21.32 -18.58 -4.15
CA ALA A 4 20.96 -18.24 -5.54
C ALA A 4 20.40 -19.47 -6.29
N ARG A 5 21.08 -20.61 -6.16
CA ARG A 5 20.64 -21.86 -6.77
C ARG A 5 19.34 -22.39 -6.17
N SER A 6 19.14 -22.25 -4.86
CA SER A 6 17.91 -22.73 -4.20
C SER A 6 16.70 -21.87 -4.50
N ALA A 7 16.87 -20.56 -4.64
CA ALA A 7 15.77 -19.61 -4.84
C ALA A 7 15.43 -19.38 -6.32
N PHE A 8 16.44 -19.38 -7.21
CA PHE A 8 16.29 -18.96 -8.61
C PHE A 8 16.73 -20.01 -9.63
N GLY A 9 17.34 -21.13 -9.21
CA GLY A 9 17.79 -22.19 -10.11
C GLY A 9 19.08 -21.86 -10.91
N ASP A 10 19.66 -20.68 -10.71
CA ASP A 10 20.92 -20.20 -11.32
C ASP A 10 21.90 -19.78 -10.22
N ASP A 11 23.17 -20.18 -10.32
CA ASP A 11 24.22 -19.89 -9.34
C ASP A 11 25.20 -18.79 -9.79
N SER A 12 24.91 -18.13 -10.90
CA SER A 12 25.64 -16.98 -11.41
C SER A 12 25.65 -15.85 -10.38
N VAL A 13 26.83 -15.33 -10.09
CA VAL A 13 27.04 -14.19 -9.19
C VAL A 13 27.97 -13.21 -9.88
N TYR A 14 27.66 -11.92 -9.77
CA TYR A 14 28.52 -10.84 -10.21
C TYR A 14 28.75 -9.86 -9.04
N VAL A 15 29.73 -8.98 -9.17
CA VAL A 15 30.10 -8.02 -8.12
C VAL A 15 29.93 -6.62 -8.66
N GLU A 16 29.25 -5.78 -7.89
CA GLU A 16 29.04 -4.37 -8.19
C GLU A 16 29.79 -3.50 -7.19
N ARG A 17 29.95 -2.23 -7.56
CA ARG A 17 30.46 -1.22 -6.63
C ARG A 17 29.40 -0.96 -5.56
N PHE A 18 29.77 -1.10 -4.29
CA PHE A 18 28.93 -0.66 -3.19
C PHE A 18 28.83 0.87 -3.15
N VAL A 19 27.59 1.37 -3.05
CA VAL A 19 27.30 2.81 -2.90
C VAL A 19 26.85 3.03 -1.47
N GLU A 20 27.52 3.94 -0.76
CA GLU A 20 27.17 4.28 0.63
C GLU A 20 25.91 5.16 0.67
N GLN A 21 25.03 4.88 1.63
CA GLN A 21 23.74 5.55 1.80
C GLN A 21 22.98 5.69 0.46
N PRO A 22 22.78 4.58 -0.27
CA PRO A 22 22.21 4.66 -1.60
C PRO A 22 20.72 4.96 -1.52
N ARG A 23 20.27 5.76 -2.47
CA ARG A 23 18.85 5.88 -2.80
C ARG A 23 18.49 4.94 -3.94
N HIS A 24 17.28 4.41 -3.87
CA HIS A 24 16.70 3.60 -4.93
C HIS A 24 15.72 4.49 -5.71
N ILE A 25 16.12 4.90 -6.90
CA ILE A 25 15.32 5.74 -7.80
C ILE A 25 15.03 4.97 -9.06
N GLU A 26 13.78 4.99 -9.52
CA GLU A 26 13.39 4.23 -10.69
C GLU A 26 12.54 5.04 -11.66
N ILE A 27 12.68 4.79 -12.96
CA ILE A 27 11.97 5.53 -14.02
C ILE A 27 10.91 4.64 -14.64
N GLN A 28 9.66 5.07 -14.58
CA GLN A 28 8.56 4.40 -15.27
C GLN A 28 8.65 4.66 -16.78
N LEU A 29 8.52 3.60 -17.57
CA LEU A 29 8.43 3.65 -19.03
C LEU A 29 7.10 3.07 -19.51
N ILE A 30 6.62 3.60 -20.64
CA ILE A 30 5.55 3.03 -21.45
C ILE A 30 5.97 3.11 -22.92
N ALA A 31 5.88 1.99 -23.64
CA ALA A 31 6.35 1.88 -25.01
C ALA A 31 5.38 1.09 -25.89
N ASP A 32 5.05 1.61 -27.07
CA ASP A 32 4.24 0.87 -28.05
C ASP A 32 5.09 0.02 -29.00
N SER A 33 4.44 -0.85 -29.76
CA SER A 33 5.10 -1.69 -30.78
C SER A 33 5.52 -0.91 -32.03
N HIS A 34 5.29 0.41 -32.06
CA HIS A 34 5.53 1.29 -33.22
C HIS A 34 6.75 2.20 -33.01
N GLY A 35 7.51 1.98 -31.93
CA GLY A 35 8.75 2.68 -31.61
C GLY A 35 8.58 3.94 -30.77
N ASN A 36 7.36 4.26 -30.31
CA ASN A 36 7.15 5.33 -29.35
C ASN A 36 7.50 4.82 -27.94
N VAL A 37 8.33 5.58 -27.22
CA VAL A 37 8.77 5.26 -25.86
C VAL A 37 8.73 6.55 -25.05
N LEU A 38 7.97 6.53 -23.96
CA LEU A 38 7.78 7.66 -23.06
C LEU A 38 8.23 7.26 -21.65
N HIS A 39 8.77 8.21 -20.89
CA HIS A 39 8.91 8.07 -19.45
C HIS A 39 7.78 8.80 -18.73
N LEU A 40 7.29 8.21 -17.63
CA LEU A 40 6.24 8.77 -16.76
C LEU A 40 6.86 9.25 -15.43
N PHE A 41 7.98 9.96 -15.56
CA PHE A 41 8.84 10.41 -14.45
C PHE A 41 9.39 9.26 -13.57
N GLU A 42 9.96 9.62 -12.43
CA GLU A 42 10.58 8.70 -11.48
C GLU A 42 9.71 8.41 -10.24
N ARG A 43 10.11 7.37 -9.52
CA ARG A 43 9.71 7.10 -8.15
C ARG A 43 10.93 7.01 -7.23
N GLU A 44 10.74 7.42 -5.98
CA GLU A 44 11.67 7.22 -4.88
C GLU A 44 11.20 6.02 -4.06
N CYS A 45 12.02 4.97 -4.04
CA CYS A 45 11.71 3.69 -3.42
C CYS A 45 12.75 3.33 -2.34
N SER A 46 13.39 4.33 -1.76
CA SER A 46 14.48 4.14 -0.79
C SER A 46 14.03 3.60 0.55
N ILE A 47 12.75 3.74 0.93
CA ILE A 47 12.28 3.18 2.20
C ILE A 47 12.08 1.68 2.05
N GLN A 48 13.09 0.94 2.50
CA GLN A 48 13.19 -0.50 2.33
C GLN A 48 13.50 -1.20 3.65
N ARG A 49 13.06 -2.45 3.76
CA ARG A 49 13.47 -3.38 4.81
C ARG A 49 13.98 -4.65 4.15
N ARG A 50 15.22 -5.07 4.45
CA ARG A 50 15.84 -6.27 3.84
C ARG A 50 15.68 -6.30 2.30
N HIS A 51 15.92 -5.15 1.67
CA HIS A 51 15.77 -4.94 0.22
C HIS A 51 14.34 -5.04 -0.34
N GLN A 52 13.32 -5.10 0.51
CA GLN A 52 11.91 -5.01 0.11
C GLN A 52 11.42 -3.58 0.29
N LYS A 53 10.85 -2.99 -0.77
CA LYS A 53 10.23 -1.65 -0.73
C LYS A 53 9.00 -1.66 0.19
N VAL A 54 8.88 -0.63 1.02
CA VAL A 54 7.81 -0.49 2.04
C VAL A 54 6.98 0.77 1.82
N ILE A 55 7.64 1.86 1.43
CA ILE A 55 7.02 3.15 1.11
C ILE A 55 7.68 3.69 -0.15
N GLU A 56 6.85 4.13 -1.08
CA GLU A 56 7.25 4.66 -2.37
C GLU A 56 6.59 6.01 -2.59
N GLU A 57 7.30 6.94 -3.23
CA GLU A 57 6.74 8.26 -3.55
C GLU A 57 7.08 8.71 -4.96
N ALA A 58 6.21 9.54 -5.54
CA ALA A 58 6.40 10.14 -6.85
C ALA A 58 5.95 11.60 -6.82
N PRO A 59 6.74 12.55 -7.36
CA PRO A 59 8.15 12.40 -7.74
C PRO A 59 9.07 12.22 -6.51
N SER A 60 10.37 11.99 -6.73
CA SER A 60 11.36 12.04 -5.64
C SER A 60 11.55 13.48 -5.16
N GLY A 61 11.46 13.69 -3.84
CA GLY A 61 11.79 14.98 -3.21
C GLY A 61 13.28 15.33 -3.23
N PHE A 62 14.16 14.37 -3.55
CA PHE A 62 15.61 14.55 -3.50
C PHE A 62 16.21 15.00 -4.84
N ILE A 63 15.67 14.54 -5.96
CA ILE A 63 16.32 14.74 -7.26
C ILE A 63 16.00 16.11 -7.88
N SER A 64 17.02 16.73 -8.46
CA SER A 64 16.85 17.99 -9.20
C SER A 64 16.16 17.77 -10.54
N ALA A 65 15.52 18.81 -11.09
CA ALA A 65 14.92 18.76 -12.43
C ALA A 65 15.93 18.36 -13.53
N LYS A 66 17.20 18.79 -13.39
CA LYS A 66 18.29 18.42 -14.29
C LYS A 66 18.57 16.92 -14.24
N THR A 67 18.71 16.35 -13.05
CA THR A 67 18.95 14.92 -12.86
C THR A 67 17.77 14.10 -13.36
N ARG A 68 16.54 14.49 -12.99
CA ARG A 68 15.29 13.87 -13.47
C ARG A 68 15.25 13.76 -14.98
N LYS A 69 15.47 14.87 -15.69
CA LYS A 69 15.52 14.87 -17.16
C LYS A 69 16.59 13.91 -17.69
N LYS A 70 17.80 13.96 -17.13
CA LYS A 70 18.91 13.11 -17.56
C LYS A 70 18.60 11.62 -17.36
N MET A 71 17.97 11.24 -16.24
CA MET A 71 17.55 9.87 -15.97
C MET A 71 16.46 9.40 -16.92
N GLY A 72 15.43 10.23 -17.17
CA GLY A 72 14.39 9.96 -18.16
C GLY A 72 14.96 9.72 -19.57
N ASP A 73 15.87 10.60 -20.02
CA ASP A 73 16.56 10.47 -21.31
C ASP A 73 17.40 9.18 -21.40
N VAL A 74 18.05 8.77 -20.29
CA VAL A 74 18.79 7.50 -20.22
C VAL A 74 17.85 6.30 -20.29
N ALA A 75 16.76 6.29 -19.52
CA ALA A 75 15.79 5.20 -19.49
C ALA A 75 15.14 4.99 -20.87
N ILE A 76 14.73 6.06 -21.56
CA ILE A 76 14.21 5.98 -22.93
C ILE A 76 15.25 5.37 -23.88
N ARG A 77 16.53 5.76 -23.77
CA ARG A 77 17.60 5.20 -24.62
C ARG A 77 17.80 3.71 -24.38
N ILE A 78 17.76 3.26 -23.12
CA ILE A 78 17.86 1.84 -22.78
C ILE A 78 16.71 1.05 -23.41
N ALA A 79 15.46 1.50 -23.20
CA ALA A 79 14.29 0.84 -23.76
C ALA A 79 14.28 0.81 -25.30
N LYS A 80 14.70 1.90 -25.96
CA LYS A 80 14.83 1.93 -27.43
C LYS A 80 15.90 0.96 -27.93
N ALA A 81 17.03 0.83 -27.23
CA ALA A 81 18.11 -0.07 -27.64
C ALA A 81 17.67 -1.54 -27.65
N VAL A 82 16.81 -1.93 -26.71
CA VAL A 82 16.26 -3.29 -26.61
C VAL A 82 14.90 -3.46 -27.32
N LYS A 83 14.43 -2.43 -28.04
CA LYS A 83 13.11 -2.41 -28.72
C LYS A 83 11.96 -2.80 -27.77
N TYR A 84 11.98 -2.24 -26.56
CA TYR A 84 10.99 -2.55 -25.53
C TYR A 84 9.56 -2.17 -25.95
N SER A 85 8.59 -2.95 -25.48
CA SER A 85 7.15 -2.68 -25.65
C SER A 85 6.40 -3.09 -24.38
N GLY A 86 5.36 -2.33 -24.03
CA GLY A 86 4.61 -2.45 -22.78
C GLY A 86 5.04 -1.43 -21.73
N ALA A 87 4.63 -1.66 -20.48
CA ALA A 87 5.10 -0.92 -19.32
C ALA A 87 6.31 -1.61 -18.71
N GLY A 88 7.30 -0.84 -18.27
CA GLY A 88 8.48 -1.36 -17.59
C GLY A 88 9.18 -0.27 -16.80
N THR A 89 10.14 -0.66 -15.98
CA THR A 89 10.85 0.27 -15.11
C THR A 89 12.34 0.06 -15.22
N ILE A 90 13.10 1.16 -15.27
CA ILE A 90 14.56 1.14 -15.12
C ILE A 90 14.90 1.57 -13.70
N GLU A 91 15.52 0.70 -12.93
CA GLU A 91 15.95 0.97 -11.57
C GLU A 91 17.39 1.50 -11.55
N PHE A 92 17.65 2.46 -10.68
CA PHE A 92 18.95 3.05 -10.46
C PHE A 92 19.27 3.10 -8.96
N ILE A 93 20.53 2.84 -8.65
CA ILE A 93 21.12 3.25 -7.38
C ILE A 93 21.70 4.66 -7.55
N MET A 94 21.37 5.54 -6.62
CA MET A 94 21.82 6.94 -6.62
C MET A 94 22.57 7.27 -5.33
N ASP A 95 23.71 7.95 -5.47
CA ASP A 95 24.45 8.49 -4.32
C ASP A 95 23.89 9.84 -3.85
N GLN A 96 24.36 10.32 -2.70
CA GLN A 96 23.94 11.61 -2.12
C GLN A 96 24.35 12.84 -2.96
N LYS A 97 25.14 12.66 -4.03
CA LYS A 97 25.53 13.72 -4.98
C LYS A 97 24.71 13.65 -6.29
N GLN A 98 23.67 12.81 -6.35
CA GLN A 98 22.85 12.56 -7.54
C GLN A 98 23.61 11.91 -8.70
N ASN A 99 24.73 11.22 -8.44
CA ASN A 99 25.29 10.28 -9.40
C ASN A 99 24.44 9.01 -9.36
N PHE A 100 23.94 8.59 -10.52
CA PHE A 100 23.08 7.42 -10.64
C PHE A 100 23.73 6.34 -11.50
N TYR A 101 23.48 5.10 -11.12
CA TYR A 101 24.05 3.89 -11.71
C TYR A 101 22.90 2.95 -12.03
N PHE A 102 22.84 2.45 -13.27
CA PHE A 102 21.85 1.45 -13.67
C PHE A 102 21.99 0.22 -12.78
N LEU A 103 20.87 -0.28 -12.26
CA LEU A 103 20.81 -1.50 -11.47
C LEU A 103 20.14 -2.61 -12.30
N GLU A 104 18.86 -2.45 -12.60
CA GLU A 104 18.10 -3.44 -13.35
C GLU A 104 16.98 -2.82 -14.19
N MET A 105 16.36 -3.67 -15.02
CA MET A 105 15.13 -3.35 -15.72
C MET A 105 14.06 -4.36 -15.35
N ASN A 106 12.97 -3.89 -14.73
CA ASN A 106 11.77 -4.66 -14.51
C ASN A 106 10.89 -4.59 -15.76
N THR A 107 10.82 -5.69 -16.52
CA THR A 107 10.05 -5.82 -17.77
C THR A 107 8.57 -6.13 -17.55
N ARG A 108 7.99 -5.52 -16.51
CA ARG A 108 6.61 -5.70 -16.05
C ARG A 108 6.13 -4.45 -15.30
N VAL A 109 4.83 -4.40 -15.05
CA VAL A 109 4.28 -3.44 -14.08
C VAL A 109 4.81 -3.74 -12.67
N GLN A 110 5.02 -2.69 -11.89
CA GLN A 110 5.47 -2.77 -10.50
C GLN A 110 4.31 -2.48 -9.53
N VAL A 111 4.48 -2.84 -8.27
CA VAL A 111 3.46 -2.69 -7.22
C VAL A 111 3.09 -1.21 -7.07
N GLU A 112 4.13 -0.38 -7.06
CA GLU A 112 4.18 1.07 -6.86
C GLU A 112 3.85 1.90 -8.12
N HIS A 113 3.34 1.30 -9.20
CA HIS A 113 2.85 2.08 -10.34
C HIS A 113 1.76 3.13 -10.00
N PRO A 114 0.87 2.95 -8.99
CA PRO A 114 -0.18 3.91 -8.70
C PRO A 114 0.32 5.31 -8.35
N VAL A 115 1.46 5.47 -7.66
CA VAL A 115 1.98 6.83 -7.37
C VAL A 115 2.30 7.60 -8.64
N THR A 116 2.78 6.90 -9.69
CA THR A 116 2.98 7.50 -11.01
C THR A 116 1.65 7.85 -11.69
N GLU A 117 0.66 6.97 -11.62
CA GLU A 117 -0.68 7.25 -12.18
C GLU A 117 -1.31 8.47 -11.50
N MET A 118 -1.17 8.59 -10.18
CA MET A 118 -1.75 9.68 -9.40
C MET A 118 -1.14 11.05 -9.74
N ILE A 119 0.16 11.14 -10.05
CA ILE A 119 0.79 12.42 -10.43
C ILE A 119 0.68 12.77 -11.92
N THR A 120 0.40 11.78 -12.78
CA THR A 120 0.36 12.00 -14.25
C THR A 120 -1.06 11.94 -14.83
N GLY A 121 -2.01 11.34 -14.10
CA GLY A 121 -3.32 10.95 -14.66
C GLY A 121 -3.23 9.84 -15.71
N PHE A 122 -2.06 9.22 -15.88
CA PHE A 122 -1.81 8.21 -16.90
C PHE A 122 -2.16 6.81 -16.35
N ASP A 123 -3.23 6.20 -16.87
CA ASP A 123 -3.64 4.83 -16.52
C ASP A 123 -2.72 3.80 -17.22
N ILE A 124 -1.71 3.32 -16.49
CA ILE A 124 -0.63 2.47 -17.00
C ILE A 124 -1.20 1.12 -17.42
N VAL A 125 -2.04 0.51 -16.59
CA VAL A 125 -2.58 -0.84 -16.84
C VAL A 125 -3.50 -0.83 -18.06
N LYS A 126 -4.35 0.19 -18.22
CA LYS A 126 -5.16 0.36 -19.43
C LYS A 126 -4.29 0.49 -20.67
N TRP A 127 -3.21 1.27 -20.61
CA TRP A 127 -2.31 1.41 -21.75
C TRP A 127 -1.52 0.15 -22.06
N MET A 128 -1.15 -0.66 -21.07
CA MET A 128 -0.57 -1.98 -21.30
C MET A 128 -1.50 -2.85 -22.16
N ILE A 129 -2.79 -2.86 -21.85
CA ILE A 129 -3.80 -3.62 -22.61
C ILE A 129 -3.93 -3.09 -24.05
N ARG A 130 -4.01 -1.77 -24.22
CA ARG A 130 -4.12 -1.13 -25.55
C ARG A 130 -2.88 -1.38 -26.42
N ILE A 131 -1.70 -1.28 -25.82
CA ILE A 131 -0.43 -1.58 -26.50
C ILE A 131 -0.36 -3.06 -26.90
N ALA A 132 -0.77 -3.97 -26.01
CA ALA A 132 -0.85 -5.39 -26.33
C ALA A 132 -1.84 -5.69 -27.47
N ALA A 133 -2.88 -4.86 -27.63
CA ALA A 133 -3.80 -4.90 -28.76
C ALA A 133 -3.25 -4.24 -30.04
N GLY A 134 -2.01 -3.74 -30.03
CA GLY A 134 -1.34 -3.12 -31.18
C GLY A 134 -1.64 -1.64 -31.39
N GLU A 135 -2.32 -0.98 -30.44
CA GLU A 135 -2.58 0.46 -30.53
C GLU A 135 -1.29 1.29 -30.41
N LYS A 136 -1.29 2.44 -31.09
CA LYS A 136 -0.22 3.45 -30.97
C LYS A 136 -0.46 4.32 -29.75
N LEU A 137 0.62 4.67 -29.04
CA LEU A 137 0.56 5.70 -28.01
C LEU A 137 0.32 7.06 -28.68
N PRO A 138 -0.79 7.76 -28.38
CA PRO A 138 -1.15 9.03 -29.01
C PRO A 138 -0.41 10.22 -28.39
N PHE A 139 0.52 9.97 -27.45
CA PHE A 139 1.22 10.98 -26.69
C PHE A 139 2.68 11.09 -27.10
N LYS A 140 3.21 12.29 -26.93
CA LYS A 140 4.64 12.62 -26.97
C LYS A 140 5.12 12.90 -25.55
N GLN A 141 6.44 12.91 -25.35
CA GLN A 141 7.01 13.14 -24.03
C GLN A 141 6.60 14.50 -23.42
N GLY A 142 6.40 15.52 -24.26
CA GLY A 142 5.97 16.85 -23.82
C GLY A 142 4.50 16.93 -23.41
N ASP A 143 3.68 15.91 -23.70
CA ASP A 143 2.27 15.86 -23.31
C ASP A 143 2.09 15.25 -21.91
N ILE A 144 3.16 14.67 -21.32
CA ILE A 144 3.12 14.05 -20.00
C ILE A 144 3.46 15.11 -18.96
N GLU A 145 2.43 15.55 -18.24
CA GLU A 145 2.56 16.52 -17.15
C GLU A 145 2.69 15.83 -15.80
N MET A 146 3.34 16.52 -14.86
CA MET A 146 3.48 16.09 -13.48
C MET A 146 2.72 17.05 -12.59
N ASN A 147 1.79 16.53 -11.80
CA ASN A 147 0.96 17.32 -10.90
C ASN A 147 0.97 16.74 -9.48
N GLY A 148 1.32 17.57 -8.51
CA GLY A 148 1.35 17.21 -7.09
C GLY A 148 2.40 16.15 -6.74
N HIS A 149 2.13 15.46 -5.63
CA HIS A 149 2.98 14.44 -5.04
C HIS A 149 2.11 13.29 -4.53
N ALA A 150 2.54 12.05 -4.77
CA ALA A 150 1.88 10.85 -4.30
C ALA A 150 2.80 10.00 -3.44
N VAL A 151 2.21 9.35 -2.44
CA VAL A 151 2.90 8.41 -1.53
C VAL A 151 2.08 7.13 -1.46
N GLU A 152 2.73 5.98 -1.62
CA GLU A 152 2.17 4.66 -1.41
C GLU A 152 2.79 4.03 -0.15
N CYS A 153 1.95 3.37 0.63
CA CYS A 153 2.34 2.55 1.76
C CYS A 153 1.81 1.14 1.55
N ARG A 154 2.70 0.15 1.64
CA ARG A 154 2.32 -1.25 1.61
C ARG A 154 1.81 -1.68 3.00
N VAL A 155 0.53 -1.97 3.09
CA VAL A 155 -0.10 -2.46 4.32
C VAL A 155 0.04 -3.98 4.35
N TYR A 156 0.74 -4.48 5.36
CA TYR A 156 1.07 -5.90 5.53
C TYR A 156 0.42 -6.48 6.79
N ALA A 157 -0.02 -7.73 6.72
CA ALA A 157 -0.34 -8.58 7.85
C ALA A 157 0.94 -9.08 8.52
N GLU A 158 1.65 -8.18 9.19
CA GLU A 158 2.91 -8.44 9.89
C GLU A 158 2.93 -7.77 11.26
N ASP A 159 3.74 -8.29 12.17
CA ASP A 159 3.99 -7.69 13.49
C ASP A 159 5.37 -7.02 13.57
N PRO A 160 5.49 -5.70 13.37
CA PRO A 160 6.77 -5.00 13.46
C PRO A 160 7.54 -5.28 14.75
N ALA A 161 6.86 -5.38 15.91
CA ALA A 161 7.50 -5.61 17.20
C ALA A 161 8.17 -6.99 17.31
N THR A 162 7.70 -7.94 16.51
CA THR A 162 8.28 -9.29 16.40
C THR A 162 9.05 -9.39 15.09
N ASN A 163 9.90 -8.40 14.77
CA ASN A 163 10.73 -8.38 13.55
C ASN A 163 9.93 -8.54 12.25
N PHE A 164 8.70 -8.01 12.22
CA PHE A 164 7.74 -8.11 11.12
C PHE A 164 7.46 -9.55 10.71
N MET A 165 7.27 -10.44 11.68
CA MET A 165 6.78 -11.78 11.39
C MET A 165 5.37 -11.70 10.79
N PRO A 166 5.06 -12.50 9.74
CA PRO A 166 3.71 -12.59 9.20
C PRO A 166 2.68 -12.96 10.27
N SER A 167 1.49 -12.37 10.17
CA SER A 167 0.36 -12.54 11.08
C SER A 167 -0.84 -13.11 10.32
N PRO A 168 -0.84 -14.40 9.95
CA PRO A 168 -2.01 -15.04 9.34
C PRO A 168 -3.19 -15.05 10.33
N GLY A 169 -4.41 -15.14 9.80
CA GLY A 169 -5.64 -15.13 10.58
C GLY A 169 -6.82 -14.61 9.78
N THR A 170 -7.98 -14.50 10.42
CA THR A 170 -9.18 -13.97 9.79
C THR A 170 -9.35 -12.50 10.12
N ILE A 171 -9.65 -11.68 9.12
CA ILE A 171 -10.02 -10.27 9.33
C ILE A 171 -11.41 -10.24 9.96
N GLU A 172 -11.48 -9.89 11.24
CA GLU A 172 -12.74 -9.80 11.98
C GLU A 172 -13.49 -8.50 11.69
N TYR A 173 -12.73 -7.41 11.50
CA TYR A 173 -13.27 -6.12 11.16
C TYR A 173 -12.31 -5.33 10.26
N LEU A 174 -12.85 -4.72 9.22
CA LEU A 174 -12.18 -3.90 8.25
C LEU A 174 -12.94 -2.58 8.05
N SER A 175 -12.23 -1.47 8.24
CA SER A 175 -12.65 -0.14 7.81
C SER A 175 -11.49 0.50 7.06
N THR A 176 -11.67 0.73 5.75
CA THR A 176 -10.66 1.33 4.89
C THR A 176 -10.84 2.85 4.83
N PRO A 177 -9.75 3.63 4.75
CA PRO A 177 -9.85 5.06 4.55
C PRO A 177 -10.41 5.39 3.16
N SER A 178 -11.11 6.51 3.05
CA SER A 178 -11.62 7.01 1.77
C SER A 178 -11.68 8.54 1.78
N GLY A 179 -11.75 9.15 0.61
CA GLY A 179 -11.88 10.59 0.46
C GLY A 179 -11.04 11.15 -0.69
N PRO A 180 -11.07 12.48 -0.89
CA PRO A 180 -10.32 13.14 -1.96
C PRO A 180 -8.81 12.85 -1.86
N GLY A 181 -8.23 12.39 -2.96
CA GLY A 181 -6.80 12.08 -3.04
C GLY A 181 -6.37 10.85 -2.25
N ILE A 182 -7.30 9.96 -1.86
CA ILE A 182 -7.01 8.66 -1.25
C ILE A 182 -7.46 7.56 -2.22
N ARG A 183 -6.58 6.60 -2.48
CA ARG A 183 -6.81 5.39 -3.28
C ARG A 183 -6.35 4.18 -2.47
N ASP A 184 -7.21 3.16 -2.35
CA ASP A 184 -6.89 1.90 -1.67
C ASP A 184 -7.04 0.77 -2.68
N ASP A 185 -5.90 0.18 -3.10
CA ASP A 185 -5.88 -0.98 -3.98
C ASP A 185 -5.78 -2.24 -3.09
N SER A 186 -6.93 -2.83 -2.75
CA SER A 186 -7.03 -3.98 -1.85
C SER A 186 -7.93 -5.10 -2.40
N ALA A 187 -7.74 -6.31 -1.88
CA ALA A 187 -8.59 -7.48 -2.17
C ALA A 187 -9.20 -8.10 -0.90
N ILE A 188 -9.05 -7.42 0.25
CA ILE A 188 -9.48 -7.90 1.57
C ILE A 188 -10.89 -7.41 1.92
N TYR A 189 -11.57 -8.15 2.78
CA TYR A 189 -12.93 -7.85 3.23
C TYR A 189 -13.18 -8.47 4.62
N ASN A 190 -14.27 -8.06 5.29
CA ASN A 190 -14.68 -8.66 6.57
C ASN A 190 -14.90 -10.17 6.44
N GLY A 191 -14.22 -10.96 7.26
CA GLY A 191 -14.23 -12.43 7.20
C GLY A 191 -13.19 -13.03 6.25
N CYS A 192 -12.35 -12.23 5.58
CA CYS A 192 -11.28 -12.71 4.72
C CYS A 192 -10.20 -13.43 5.54
N GLU A 193 -9.81 -14.64 5.10
CA GLU A 193 -8.72 -15.41 5.70
C GLU A 193 -7.37 -15.06 5.05
N ILE A 194 -6.42 -14.63 5.87
CA ILE A 194 -5.03 -14.36 5.49
C ILE A 194 -4.20 -15.60 5.81
N THR A 195 -3.72 -16.27 4.77
CA THR A 195 -2.94 -17.51 4.88
C THR A 195 -1.44 -17.23 4.88
N SER A 196 -0.63 -18.20 5.35
CA SER A 196 0.83 -18.12 5.28
C SER A 196 1.43 -18.56 3.95
N PHE A 197 0.61 -18.92 2.96
CA PHE A 197 1.08 -19.46 1.68
C PHE A 197 1.55 -18.37 0.70
N TYR A 198 1.12 -17.13 0.91
CA TYR A 198 1.37 -16.01 0.01
C TYR A 198 2.06 -14.86 0.73
N ASP A 199 2.45 -13.85 -0.04
CA ASP A 199 2.92 -12.59 0.49
C ASP A 199 1.85 -11.96 1.42
N PRO A 200 2.21 -11.41 2.60
CA PRO A 200 1.25 -10.94 3.59
C PRO A 200 0.64 -9.56 3.25
N MET A 201 0.80 -9.05 2.03
CA MET A 201 0.25 -7.73 1.65
C MET A 201 -1.28 -7.76 1.66
N LEU A 202 -1.85 -6.85 2.44
CA LEU A 202 -3.29 -6.65 2.59
C LEU A 202 -3.82 -5.62 1.59
N SER A 203 -3.08 -4.52 1.44
CA SER A 203 -3.45 -3.40 0.57
C SER A 203 -2.23 -2.57 0.19
N LYS A 204 -2.35 -1.84 -0.92
CA LYS A 204 -1.55 -0.65 -1.20
C LYS A 204 -2.42 0.58 -0.89
N LEU A 205 -2.04 1.33 0.13
CA LEU A 205 -2.69 2.61 0.42
C LEU A 205 -1.92 3.71 -0.27
N ILE A 206 -2.58 4.45 -1.16
CA ILE A 206 -1.98 5.53 -1.94
C ILE A 206 -2.70 6.83 -1.62
N VAL A 207 -1.92 7.89 -1.42
CA VAL A 207 -2.45 9.24 -1.34
C VAL A 207 -1.76 10.14 -2.33
N TRP A 208 -2.46 11.18 -2.75
CA TRP A 208 -1.93 12.27 -3.57
C TRP A 208 -2.26 13.59 -2.89
N ALA A 209 -1.42 14.62 -3.02
CA ALA A 209 -1.74 16.01 -2.67
C ALA A 209 -0.88 16.99 -3.49
N ASP A 210 -1.12 18.29 -3.37
CA ASP A 210 -0.40 19.32 -4.13
C ASP A 210 1.09 19.42 -3.75
N THR A 211 1.46 19.06 -2.51
CA THR A 211 2.85 19.04 -2.02
C THR A 211 3.15 17.73 -1.30
N ARG A 212 4.45 17.42 -1.18
CA ARG A 212 4.93 16.25 -0.45
C ARG A 212 4.48 16.27 1.01
N GLU A 213 4.59 17.41 1.68
CA GLU A 213 4.17 17.58 3.08
C GLU A 213 2.67 17.31 3.25
N ALA A 214 1.85 17.87 2.36
CA ALA A 214 0.41 17.63 2.38
C ALA A 214 0.05 16.17 2.07
N ALA A 215 0.82 15.49 1.22
CA ALA A 215 0.65 14.06 0.94
C ALA A 215 1.02 13.22 2.17
N ILE A 216 2.10 13.55 2.87
CA ILE A 216 2.50 12.88 4.12
C ILE A 216 1.43 13.07 5.20
N ASP A 217 0.89 14.28 5.36
CA ASP A 217 -0.20 14.55 6.32
C ASP A 217 -1.47 13.78 5.98
N ARG A 218 -1.81 13.69 4.69
CA ARG A 218 -2.94 12.91 4.19
C ARG A 218 -2.73 11.42 4.45
N MET A 219 -1.53 10.89 4.22
CA MET A 219 -1.19 9.49 4.51
C MET A 219 -1.29 9.20 6.00
N ALA A 220 -0.76 10.08 6.85
CA ALA A 220 -0.85 9.95 8.30
C ALA A 220 -2.30 9.89 8.80
N ALA A 221 -3.18 10.73 8.23
CA ALA A 221 -4.62 10.71 8.52
C ALA A 221 -5.29 9.43 8.00
N ALA A 222 -5.04 9.04 6.74
CA ALA A 222 -5.60 7.83 6.14
C ALA A 222 -5.22 6.56 6.91
N LEU A 223 -3.95 6.43 7.32
CA LEU A 223 -3.48 5.31 8.14
C LEU A 223 -4.07 5.30 9.56
N LYS A 224 -4.45 6.46 10.11
CA LYS A 224 -5.13 6.53 11.41
C LYS A 224 -6.54 5.95 11.33
N ASP A 225 -7.22 6.17 10.20
CA ASP A 225 -8.59 5.72 9.96
C ASP A 225 -8.65 4.31 9.34
N TYR A 226 -7.50 3.73 8.99
CA TYR A 226 -7.39 2.36 8.49
C TYR A 226 -7.42 1.35 9.66
N ILE A 227 -8.57 0.70 9.85
CA ILE A 227 -8.79 -0.27 10.92
C ILE A 227 -8.81 -1.68 10.32
N VAL A 228 -7.91 -2.54 10.81
CA VAL A 228 -7.88 -3.98 10.52
C VAL A 228 -7.78 -4.72 11.85
N LEU A 229 -8.81 -5.50 12.20
CA LEU A 229 -8.85 -6.33 13.41
C LEU A 229 -8.83 -7.81 13.04
N GLY A 230 -8.37 -8.66 13.97
CA GLY A 230 -8.20 -10.10 13.78
C GLY A 230 -6.79 -10.53 13.37
N VAL A 231 -6.01 -9.63 12.75
CA VAL A 231 -4.59 -9.82 12.43
C VAL A 231 -3.76 -8.62 12.89
N LYS A 232 -2.47 -8.82 13.15
CA LYS A 232 -1.52 -7.71 13.37
C LYS A 232 -1.11 -7.12 12.03
N THR A 233 -0.89 -5.80 12.02
CA THR A 233 -0.48 -5.07 10.82
C THR A 233 0.68 -4.12 11.06
N ASN A 234 1.37 -3.74 9.99
CA ASN A 234 2.42 -2.73 10.01
C ASN A 234 1.91 -1.27 10.03
N ILE A 235 0.58 -1.03 10.06
CA ILE A 235 -0.03 0.32 9.99
C ILE A 235 0.55 1.25 11.06
N GLY A 236 0.72 0.75 12.29
CA GLY A 236 1.29 1.54 13.38
C GLY A 236 2.73 1.99 13.10
N PHE A 237 3.53 1.15 12.45
CA PHE A 237 4.89 1.48 12.01
C PHE A 237 4.86 2.57 10.92
N LEU A 238 4.03 2.39 9.89
CA LEU A 238 3.88 3.35 8.80
C LEU A 238 3.48 4.74 9.33
N ARG A 239 2.55 4.81 10.31
CA ARG A 239 2.16 6.08 10.95
C ARG A 239 3.31 6.78 11.66
N ARG A 240 4.23 6.03 12.26
CA ARG A 240 5.41 6.61 12.92
C ARG A 240 6.40 7.14 11.89
N VAL A 241 6.59 6.44 10.77
CA VAL A 241 7.40 6.94 9.65
C VAL A 241 6.82 8.26 9.09
N MET A 242 5.49 8.37 8.93
CA MET A 242 4.87 9.63 8.48
C MET A 242 5.06 10.80 9.45
N ALA A 243 5.25 10.51 10.73
CA ALA A 243 5.50 11.51 11.77
C ALA A 243 6.99 11.80 12.00
N ASP A 244 7.88 11.03 11.38
CA ASP A 244 9.32 11.16 11.54
C ASP A 244 9.87 12.37 10.77
N GLU A 245 10.73 13.14 11.43
CA GLU A 245 11.27 14.39 10.88
C GLU A 245 12.27 14.16 9.75
N GLU A 246 13.09 13.11 9.80
CA GLU A 246 14.01 12.76 8.70
C GLU A 246 13.22 12.34 7.45
N PHE A 247 12.16 11.55 7.61
CA PHE A 247 11.28 11.20 6.50
C PHE A 247 10.59 12.43 5.90
N ARG A 248 10.07 13.33 6.74
CA ARG A 248 9.43 14.59 6.31
C ARG A 248 10.41 15.54 5.61
N GLN A 249 11.66 15.59 6.04
CA GLN A 249 12.73 16.35 5.39
C GLN A 249 13.35 15.64 4.17
N CYS A 250 12.84 14.46 3.78
CA CYS A 250 13.38 13.62 2.72
C CYS A 250 14.86 13.24 2.96
N LYS A 251 15.30 13.10 4.22
CA LYS A 251 16.63 12.60 4.61
C LYS A 251 16.61 11.08 4.73
N ILE A 252 16.45 10.43 3.59
CA ILE A 252 16.20 8.99 3.51
C ILE A 252 17.23 8.30 2.61
N ASP A 253 17.47 7.03 2.87
CA ASP A 253 18.23 6.09 2.04
C ASP A 253 17.76 4.66 2.36
N THR A 254 18.28 3.68 1.64
CA THR A 254 17.92 2.25 1.82
C THR A 254 18.17 1.69 3.22
N GLY A 255 19.04 2.32 4.02
CA GLY A 255 19.29 1.95 5.42
C GLY A 255 18.41 2.71 6.43
N TYR A 256 17.47 3.56 5.97
CA TYR A 256 16.66 4.41 6.85
C TYR A 256 15.95 3.63 7.97
N ILE A 257 15.22 2.56 7.63
CA ILE A 257 14.46 1.78 8.64
C ILE A 257 15.40 1.15 9.67
N GLU A 258 16.57 0.65 9.25
CA GLU A 258 17.54 0.01 10.15
C GLU A 258 18.17 1.00 11.13
N ARG A 259 18.31 2.27 10.74
CA ARG A 259 18.80 3.34 11.62
C ARG A 259 17.75 3.86 12.61
N HIS A 260 16.48 3.49 12.45
CA HIS A 260 15.35 4.00 13.24
C HIS A 260 14.57 2.87 13.95
N PRO A 261 15.20 2.09 14.85
CA PRO A 261 14.56 0.98 15.56
C PRO A 261 13.37 1.42 16.43
N GLU A 262 13.35 2.66 16.90
CA GLU A 262 12.25 3.27 17.66
C GLU A 262 10.96 3.39 16.84
N LEU A 263 11.04 3.48 15.51
CA LEU A 263 9.86 3.46 14.65
C LEU A 263 9.25 2.05 14.58
N ILE A 264 10.03 1.00 14.81
CA ILE A 264 9.54 -0.39 14.77
C ILE A 264 8.82 -0.73 16.08
N ASN A 265 9.45 -0.43 17.21
CA ASN A 265 8.92 -0.75 18.53
C ASN A 265 8.63 0.53 19.34
N PRO A 266 7.36 0.97 19.43
CA PRO A 266 7.01 2.22 20.10
C PRO A 266 7.05 2.14 21.64
N GLY A 267 7.50 1.01 22.22
CA GLY A 267 7.46 0.78 23.67
C GLY A 267 6.07 0.41 24.18
N GLU A 268 5.84 0.59 25.49
CA GLU A 268 4.56 0.28 26.14
C GLU A 268 3.42 1.14 25.59
N ARG A 269 2.33 0.48 25.17
CA ARG A 269 1.09 1.17 24.75
C ARG A 269 0.23 1.44 25.96
N ASP A 270 -0.39 2.63 26.02
CA ASP A 270 -1.45 2.87 26.99
C ASP A 270 -2.66 2.00 26.65
N ILE A 271 -2.86 0.94 27.44
CA ILE A 271 -3.96 -0.02 27.29
C ILE A 271 -5.26 0.50 27.89
N LYS A 272 -5.26 1.60 28.65
CA LYS A 272 -6.46 2.11 29.33
C LYS A 272 -7.63 2.38 28.37
N PRO A 273 -7.44 3.02 27.20
CA PRO A 273 -8.55 3.24 26.26
C PRO A 273 -9.14 1.92 25.75
N ALA A 274 -8.30 0.92 25.49
CA ALA A 274 -8.74 -0.40 25.05
C ALA A 274 -9.51 -1.13 26.16
N LEU A 275 -9.04 -1.05 27.41
CA LEU A 275 -9.72 -1.62 28.58
C LEU A 275 -11.09 -0.96 28.82
N ILE A 276 -11.18 0.37 28.70
CA ILE A 276 -12.45 1.10 28.83
C ILE A 276 -13.42 0.69 27.71
N ALA A 277 -12.96 0.63 26.46
CA ALA A 277 -13.78 0.22 25.33
C ALA A 277 -14.28 -1.23 25.48
N ALA A 278 -13.41 -2.15 25.94
CA ALA A 278 -13.78 -3.53 26.23
C ALA A 278 -14.83 -3.63 27.34
N ALA A 279 -14.68 -2.86 28.43
CA ALA A 279 -15.65 -2.83 29.52
C ALA A 279 -17.04 -2.35 29.04
N ILE A 280 -17.09 -1.28 28.23
CA ILE A 280 -18.33 -0.75 27.64
C ILE A 280 -18.96 -1.79 26.68
N ALA A 281 -18.15 -2.46 25.86
CA ALA A 281 -18.64 -3.50 24.95
C ALA A 281 -19.21 -4.70 25.71
N MET A 282 -18.56 -5.14 26.79
CA MET A 282 -19.07 -6.22 27.65
C MET A 282 -20.40 -5.83 28.31
N GLU A 283 -20.51 -4.61 28.84
CA GLU A 283 -21.77 -4.10 29.41
C GLU A 283 -22.90 -4.09 28.37
N ASN A 284 -22.66 -3.55 27.18
CA ASN A 284 -23.66 -3.53 26.10
C ASN A 284 -24.04 -4.94 25.59
N SER A 285 -23.09 -5.88 25.60
CA SER A 285 -23.34 -7.29 25.25
C SER A 285 -24.19 -7.99 26.31
N THR A 286 -24.06 -7.63 27.59
CA THR A 286 -24.90 -8.18 28.67
C THR A 286 -26.33 -7.64 28.68
N VAL A 287 -26.56 -6.44 28.14
CA VAL A 287 -27.92 -5.86 27.97
C VAL A 287 -28.69 -6.56 26.83
N SER A 288 -27.99 -7.21 25.90
CA SER A 288 -28.56 -8.10 24.87
C SER A 288 -28.59 -9.57 25.34
N GLY A 289 -29.04 -9.80 26.58
CA GLY A 289 -29.51 -11.12 27.01
C GLY A 289 -30.60 -11.63 26.06
N PRO A 290 -30.80 -12.96 25.95
CA PRO A 290 -31.80 -13.52 25.05
C PRO A 290 -33.11 -12.77 25.29
N GLN A 291 -33.64 -12.12 24.24
CA GLN A 291 -35.06 -11.81 24.24
C GLN A 291 -35.71 -13.15 24.56
N SER A 292 -36.30 -13.27 25.75
CA SER A 292 -37.26 -14.32 25.97
C SER A 292 -38.20 -14.17 24.80
N GLN A 293 -38.24 -15.15 23.90
CA GLN A 293 -39.43 -15.33 23.09
C GLN A 293 -40.53 -15.41 24.14
N ALA A 294 -41.25 -14.31 24.33
CA ALA A 294 -42.47 -14.32 25.12
C ALA A 294 -43.26 -15.43 24.47
N ALA A 295 -43.36 -16.58 25.16
CA ALA A 295 -43.87 -17.80 24.60
C ALA A 295 -45.14 -17.43 23.85
N ALA A 296 -45.12 -17.54 22.53
CA ALA A 296 -46.25 -17.17 21.68
C ALA A 296 -47.47 -17.81 22.33
N ALA A 297 -48.39 -16.96 22.82
CA ALA A 297 -49.45 -17.45 23.69
C ALA A 297 -50.15 -18.58 22.93
N SER A 298 -50.05 -19.81 23.47
CA SER A 298 -50.61 -20.99 22.83
C SER A 298 -52.04 -20.68 22.39
N ASN A 299 -52.40 -21.06 21.16
CA ASN A 299 -53.75 -20.82 20.62
C ASN A 299 -54.84 -21.32 21.58
N TRP A 300 -54.54 -22.34 22.40
CA TRP A 300 -55.40 -22.82 23.48
C TRP A 300 -55.63 -21.82 24.61
N LYS A 301 -54.61 -21.05 24.99
CA LYS A 301 -54.67 -20.01 26.03
C LYS A 301 -55.46 -18.78 25.55
N LEU A 302 -55.36 -18.45 24.27
CA LEU A 302 -56.16 -17.40 23.61
C LEU A 302 -57.63 -17.84 23.44
N PHE A 303 -57.87 -19.10 23.03
CA PHE A 303 -59.21 -19.66 22.89
C PHE A 303 -59.94 -19.72 24.25
N ALA A 304 -59.28 -20.21 25.31
CA ALA A 304 -59.86 -20.26 26.66
C ALA A 304 -60.24 -18.87 27.19
N ARG A 305 -59.43 -17.84 26.92
CA ARG A 305 -59.77 -16.44 27.25
C ARG A 305 -60.98 -15.94 26.46
N ARG A 306 -61.09 -16.30 25.18
CA ARG A 306 -62.24 -15.91 24.35
C ARG A 306 -63.54 -16.55 24.83
N VAL A 307 -63.50 -17.84 25.17
CA VAL A 307 -64.65 -18.59 25.72
C VAL A 307 -65.06 -18.09 27.12
N GLY A 308 -64.10 -17.62 27.91
CA GLY A 308 -64.38 -17.01 29.23
C GLY A 308 -65.12 -15.66 29.15
N VAL A 309 -64.93 -14.91 28.05
CA VAL A 309 -65.54 -13.58 27.85
C VAL A 309 -66.90 -13.66 27.15
N THR A 310 -67.21 -14.76 26.45
CA THR A 310 -68.46 -14.91 25.68
C THR A 310 -69.60 -15.65 26.40
N ARG A 311 -69.47 -15.96 27.70
CA ARG A 311 -70.62 -16.43 28.50
C ARG A 311 -71.48 -15.23 28.95
N SER A 312 -72.27 -14.69 28.03
CA SER A 312 -73.53 -14.03 28.37
C SER A 312 -74.69 -14.92 27.91
N PRO A 313 -75.63 -15.32 28.78
CA PRO A 313 -76.80 -16.08 28.38
C PRO A 313 -77.77 -15.18 27.61
N LEU A 314 -78.34 -15.72 26.53
CA LEU A 314 -79.54 -15.18 25.90
C LEU A 314 -80.67 -15.06 26.95
N ALA A 315 -81.22 -13.87 27.07
CA ALA A 315 -82.66 -13.67 26.85
C ALA A 315 -82.81 -13.16 25.41
#